data_AF-A0A255YFI7-F1
#
_entry.id   AF-A0A255YFI7-F1
#
_cell.length_a   1.000
_cell.length_b   1.000
_cell.length_c   1.000
_cell.angle_alpha   90.00
_cell.angle_beta   90.00
_cell.angle_gamma   90.00
#
_symmetry.space_group_name_H-M   'P 1'
#
loop_
_entity.id
_entity.type
_entity.pdbx_description
1 polymer ?
#
loop_
_entity_poly.entity_id
_entity_poly.type
_entity_poly.pdbx_seq_one_letter_code
_entity_poly.pdbx_strand_id
1 'polypeptide(L)'
;MRAIVLASLLVTLAMPAAAQTITVAGSFTASNWQVQYGSPTAPIDPLFLDYSVTFDLYSNYLDVAAPLTIINTNIPYPIKFSHNAGYGWFILATNGDGGACSLLGGSFCAVVGLPTSRMRPGRPSFVGQGAGPFGGWSARRISTPNGVPEPASWAMLIAGFGLTGAVARRRRALRA
;
A
#
# COMPACT_ATOMS: atom_id res chain seq x y z
N MET A 1 -16.54 54.82 -42.90
CA MET A 1 -16.85 53.67 -42.04
C MET A 1 -15.71 52.67 -42.15
N ARG A 2 -14.83 52.56 -41.14
CA ARG A 2 -13.71 51.62 -41.10
C ARG A 2 -13.93 50.69 -39.92
N ALA A 3 -14.31 49.45 -40.19
CA ALA A 3 -14.49 48.42 -39.17
C ALA A 3 -13.11 47.86 -38.80
N ILE A 4 -12.72 48.04 -37.55
CA ILE A 4 -11.55 47.38 -36.96
C ILE A 4 -12.05 46.06 -36.37
N VAL A 5 -11.66 44.95 -37.00
CA VAL A 5 -11.94 43.60 -36.48
C VAL A 5 -10.81 43.23 -35.52
N LEU A 6 -11.10 43.18 -34.23
CA LEU A 6 -10.21 42.64 -33.21
C LEU A 6 -10.30 41.10 -33.26
N ALA A 7 -9.22 40.45 -33.68
CA ALA A 7 -9.04 39.01 -33.54
C ALA A 7 -8.53 38.71 -32.13
N SER A 8 -9.37 38.10 -31.28
CA SER A 8 -8.99 37.60 -29.96
C SER A 8 -8.22 36.28 -30.11
N LEU A 9 -6.92 36.32 -29.78
CA LEU A 9 -6.05 35.16 -29.73
C LEU A 9 -6.30 34.38 -28.43
N LEU A 10 -7.06 33.28 -28.51
CA LEU A 10 -7.22 32.32 -27.42
C LEU A 10 -5.92 31.49 -27.31
N VAL A 11 -5.05 31.86 -26.37
CA VAL A 11 -3.92 31.03 -25.95
C VAL A 11 -4.47 29.92 -25.05
N THR A 12 -4.67 28.73 -25.61
CA THR A 12 -4.92 27.52 -24.82
C THR A 12 -3.59 27.06 -24.22
N LEU A 13 -3.39 27.35 -22.94
CA LEU A 13 -2.32 26.72 -22.17
C LEU A 13 -2.67 25.23 -22.02
N ALA A 14 -2.14 24.38 -22.90
CA ALA A 14 -2.11 22.95 -22.70
C ALA A 14 -1.17 22.68 -21.52
N MET A 15 -1.74 22.48 -20.33
CA MET A 15 -0.97 21.97 -19.20
C MET A 15 -0.53 20.54 -19.54
N PRO A 16 0.77 20.21 -19.50
CA PRO A 16 1.19 18.83 -19.64
C PRO A 16 0.62 18.04 -18.46
N ALA A 17 -0.06 16.93 -18.75
CA ALA A 17 -0.46 15.97 -17.74
C ALA A 17 0.80 15.50 -17.00
N ALA A 18 0.94 15.86 -15.73
CA ALA A 18 2.08 15.44 -14.93
C ALA A 18 1.95 13.93 -14.63
N ALA A 19 2.82 13.11 -15.21
CA ALA A 19 3.01 11.74 -14.76
C ALA A 19 3.51 11.78 -13.30
N GLN A 20 2.84 11.09 -12.39
CA GLN A 20 3.22 11.05 -10.97
C GLN A 20 3.54 9.63 -10.58
N THR A 21 4.83 9.30 -10.69
CA THR A 21 5.34 8.00 -10.23
C THR A 21 5.41 7.97 -8.71
N ILE A 22 4.83 6.94 -8.09
CA ILE A 22 4.97 6.67 -6.67
C ILE A 22 5.58 5.30 -6.43
N THR A 23 6.18 5.12 -5.26
CA THR A 23 6.57 3.81 -4.77
C THR A 23 5.67 3.43 -3.61
N VAL A 24 5.01 2.28 -3.72
CA VAL A 24 4.20 1.67 -2.69
C VAL A 24 4.95 0.45 -2.18
N ALA A 25 5.44 0.53 -0.95
CA ALA A 25 6.01 -0.59 -0.23
C ALA A 25 5.17 -0.88 1.02
N GLY A 26 5.03 -2.16 1.34
CA GLY A 26 4.22 -2.57 2.46
C GLY A 26 4.45 -4.01 2.85
N SER A 27 4.00 -4.32 4.05
CA SER A 27 3.99 -5.68 4.58
C SER A 27 2.73 -5.90 5.40
N PHE A 28 2.17 -7.10 5.29
CA PHE A 28 1.06 -7.49 6.12
C PHE A 28 1.05 -8.98 6.41
N THR A 29 0.41 -9.33 7.53
CA THR A 29 0.10 -10.68 7.94
C THR A 29 -1.40 -10.79 8.15
N ALA A 30 -2.04 -11.70 7.43
CA ALA A 30 -3.45 -12.01 7.49
C ALA A 30 -3.65 -13.37 8.20
N SER A 31 -4.58 -13.43 9.14
CA SER A 31 -4.85 -14.63 9.93
C SER A 31 -6.29 -14.70 10.41
N ASN A 32 -6.66 -15.81 11.05
CA ASN A 32 -7.99 -16.04 11.61
C ASN A 32 -9.06 -15.93 10.51
N TRP A 33 -9.01 -16.87 9.58
CA TRP A 33 -9.87 -16.86 8.41
C TRP A 33 -11.31 -17.20 8.76
N GLN A 34 -12.24 -16.46 8.17
CA GLN A 34 -13.67 -16.76 8.22
C GLN A 34 -14.16 -17.08 6.81
N VAL A 35 -15.04 -18.08 6.69
CA VAL A 35 -15.68 -18.41 5.42
C VAL A 35 -16.53 -17.21 5.01
N GLN A 36 -16.27 -16.70 3.80
CA GLN A 36 -17.09 -15.65 3.20
C GLN A 36 -18.27 -16.26 2.44
N TYR A 37 -18.02 -17.35 1.70
CA TYR A 37 -19.03 -18.12 0.97
C TYR A 37 -18.50 -19.52 0.62
N GLY A 38 -19.43 -20.45 0.38
CA GLY A 38 -19.13 -21.82 -0.02
C GLY A 38 -18.60 -22.71 1.10
N SER A 39 -18.09 -23.89 0.74
CA SER A 39 -17.36 -24.81 1.64
C SER A 39 -15.94 -25.06 1.12
N PRO A 40 -15.10 -24.01 1.01
CA PRO A 40 -13.74 -24.14 0.49
C PRO A 40 -12.83 -24.95 1.42
N THR A 41 -11.77 -25.52 0.86
CA THR A 41 -10.63 -26.02 1.64
C THR A 41 -10.05 -24.89 2.50
N ALA A 42 -9.50 -25.22 3.66
CA ALA A 42 -8.92 -24.22 4.55
C ALA A 42 -7.74 -23.48 3.87
N PRO A 43 -7.61 -22.15 4.06
CA PRO A 43 -6.55 -21.37 3.47
C PRO A 43 -5.28 -21.45 4.32
N ILE A 44 -4.19 -20.86 3.82
CA ILE A 44 -2.95 -20.75 4.60
C ILE A 44 -3.14 -19.74 5.74
N ASP A 45 -2.79 -20.14 6.96
CA ASP A 45 -2.88 -19.33 8.18
C ASP A 45 -1.63 -19.51 9.06
N PRO A 46 -0.89 -18.43 9.41
CA PRO A 46 -1.02 -17.07 8.90
C PRO A 46 -0.46 -16.94 7.48
N LEU A 47 -1.05 -16.06 6.67
CA LEU A 47 -0.51 -15.62 5.38
C LEU A 47 0.28 -14.33 5.58
N PHE A 48 1.44 -14.20 4.95
CA PHE A 48 2.23 -12.97 4.96
C PHE A 48 2.74 -12.60 3.57
N LEU A 49 2.89 -11.28 3.35
CA LEU A 49 3.41 -10.71 2.13
C LEU A 49 4.17 -9.41 2.41
N ASP A 50 5.40 -9.36 1.93
CA ASP A 50 6.25 -8.16 1.89
C ASP A 50 6.52 -7.80 0.43
N TYR A 51 6.23 -6.56 0.05
CA TYR A 51 6.27 -6.14 -1.36
C TYR A 51 6.70 -4.68 -1.53
N SER A 52 7.15 -4.37 -2.75
CA SER A 52 7.38 -3.00 -3.22
C SER A 52 7.03 -2.90 -4.70
N VAL A 53 6.38 -1.82 -5.11
CA VAL A 53 6.05 -1.54 -6.52
C VAL A 53 6.17 -0.05 -6.80
N THR A 54 6.64 0.29 -7.99
CA THR A 54 6.78 1.69 -8.44
C THR A 54 5.98 1.88 -9.72
N PHE A 55 4.96 2.72 -9.73
CA PHE A 55 4.08 2.88 -10.89
C PHE A 55 3.55 4.32 -10.98
N ASP A 56 2.99 4.67 -12.14
CA ASP A 56 2.37 5.99 -12.36
C ASP A 56 0.92 6.00 -11.85
N LEU A 57 0.62 6.92 -10.91
CA LEU A 57 -0.68 7.04 -10.25
C LEU A 57 -1.86 7.36 -11.18
N TYR A 58 -1.58 7.90 -12.37
CA TYR A 58 -2.63 8.27 -13.32
C TYR A 58 -2.85 7.22 -14.41
N SER A 59 -2.07 6.14 -14.38
CA SER A 59 -2.14 5.05 -15.36
C SER A 59 -2.90 3.85 -14.80
N ASN A 60 -3.67 3.15 -15.64
CA ASN A 60 -4.33 1.91 -15.23
C ASN A 60 -3.41 0.72 -15.46
N TYR A 61 -3.28 -0.15 -14.46
CA TYR A 61 -2.55 -1.40 -14.51
C TYR A 61 -3.51 -2.53 -14.18
N LEU A 62 -3.60 -3.54 -15.05
CA LEU A 62 -4.53 -4.66 -14.87
C LEU A 62 -3.74 -5.96 -14.88
N ASP A 63 -3.66 -6.59 -13.71
CA ASP A 63 -3.10 -7.92 -13.53
C ASP A 63 -1.63 -8.04 -13.99
N VAL A 64 -0.81 -7.05 -13.62
CA VAL A 64 0.57 -6.93 -14.10
C VAL A 64 1.54 -7.45 -13.04
N ALA A 65 2.52 -8.26 -13.46
CA ALA A 65 3.56 -8.79 -12.56
C ALA A 65 4.75 -7.83 -12.37
N ALA A 66 5.05 -6.97 -13.36
CA ALA A 66 6.11 -5.98 -13.28
C ALA A 66 5.51 -4.57 -13.27
N PRO A 67 6.02 -3.62 -12.46
CA PRO A 67 7.29 -3.65 -11.73
C PRO A 67 7.15 -4.06 -10.24
N LEU A 68 6.24 -4.99 -9.93
CA LEU A 68 6.08 -5.50 -8.56
C LEU A 68 7.27 -6.37 -8.15
N THR A 69 7.85 -6.06 -7.00
CA THR A 69 8.92 -6.83 -6.35
C THR A 69 8.37 -7.47 -5.08
N ILE A 70 8.45 -8.80 -5.00
CA ILE A 70 8.10 -9.57 -3.81
C ILE A 70 9.37 -9.79 -2.99
N ILE A 71 9.36 -9.31 -1.75
CA ILE A 71 10.51 -9.41 -0.84
C ILE A 71 10.45 -10.71 -0.06
N ASN A 72 9.26 -11.06 0.45
CA ASN A 72 9.02 -12.26 1.23
C ASN A 72 7.53 -12.64 1.19
N THR A 73 7.22 -13.94 1.12
CA THR A 73 5.84 -14.41 1.03
C THR A 73 5.73 -15.90 1.36
N ASN A 74 4.59 -16.33 1.89
CA ASN A 74 4.18 -17.74 1.92
C ASN A 74 2.93 -18.03 1.06
N ILE A 75 2.55 -17.09 0.21
CA ILE A 75 1.43 -17.24 -0.73
C ILE A 75 1.86 -18.17 -1.87
N PRO A 76 1.17 -19.30 -2.09
CA PRO A 76 1.51 -20.29 -3.12
C PRO A 76 0.93 -19.92 -4.50
N TYR A 77 0.27 -18.78 -4.60
CA TYR A 77 -0.42 -18.31 -5.79
C TYR A 77 0.39 -17.17 -6.43
N PRO A 78 0.29 -16.99 -7.76
CA PRO A 78 0.85 -15.83 -8.42
C PRO A 78 0.36 -14.53 -7.77
N ILE A 79 1.28 -13.58 -7.60
CA ILE A 79 0.99 -12.26 -7.06
C ILE A 79 1.27 -11.25 -8.16
N LYS A 80 0.23 -10.55 -8.58
CA LYS A 80 0.28 -9.44 -9.53
C LYS A 80 -0.34 -8.23 -8.86
N PHE A 81 -0.11 -7.06 -9.43
CA PHE A 81 -0.80 -5.86 -8.98
C PHE A 81 -1.76 -5.34 -10.04
N SER A 82 -2.84 -4.74 -9.57
CA SER A 82 -3.75 -3.95 -10.38
C SER A 82 -3.96 -2.59 -9.73
N HIS A 83 -4.00 -1.55 -10.55
CA HIS A 83 -4.26 -0.19 -10.15
C HIS A 83 -5.24 0.45 -11.12
N ASN A 84 -6.25 1.14 -10.58
CA ASN A 84 -7.14 1.98 -11.36
C ASN A 84 -7.03 3.42 -10.89
N ALA A 85 -6.63 4.30 -11.81
CA ALA A 85 -6.43 5.72 -11.53
C ALA A 85 -7.74 6.45 -11.21
N GLY A 86 -8.86 6.03 -11.81
CA GLY A 86 -10.18 6.63 -11.60
C GLY A 86 -10.75 6.35 -10.21
N TYR A 87 -10.50 5.15 -9.66
CA TYR A 87 -10.98 4.78 -8.33
C TYR A 87 -9.93 4.95 -7.21
N GLY A 88 -8.65 5.05 -7.56
CA GLY A 88 -7.54 5.10 -6.60
C GLY A 88 -7.31 3.77 -5.85
N TRP A 89 -7.68 2.65 -6.47
CA TRP A 89 -7.50 1.32 -5.88
C TRP A 89 -6.12 0.77 -6.21
N PHE A 90 -5.53 0.08 -5.26
CA PHE A 90 -4.33 -0.72 -5.47
C PHE A 90 -4.57 -2.10 -4.87
N ILE A 91 -4.47 -3.11 -5.73
CA ILE A 91 -4.86 -4.48 -5.42
C ILE A 91 -3.66 -5.37 -5.69
N LEU A 92 -3.38 -6.29 -4.78
CA LEU A 92 -2.44 -7.39 -4.97
C LEU A 92 -3.26 -8.68 -5.06
N ALA A 93 -3.24 -9.35 -6.22
CA ALA A 93 -4.09 -10.51 -6.44
C ALA A 93 -3.47 -11.49 -7.43
N THR A 94 -4.03 -12.69 -7.49
CA THR A 94 -3.73 -13.66 -8.56
C THR A 94 -4.37 -13.26 -9.89
N ASN A 95 -5.60 -12.73 -9.81
CA ASN A 95 -6.32 -12.11 -10.92
C ASN A 95 -7.06 -10.87 -10.39
N GLY A 96 -6.61 -9.68 -10.79
CA GLY A 96 -7.24 -8.41 -10.40
C GLY A 96 -7.58 -7.52 -11.60
N ASP A 97 -8.70 -6.81 -11.55
CA ASP A 97 -9.19 -5.96 -12.66
C ASP A 97 -9.20 -4.45 -12.32
N GLY A 98 -8.41 -4.04 -11.32
CA GLY A 98 -8.20 -2.63 -10.95
C GLY A 98 -9.30 -2.05 -10.05
N GLY A 99 -10.43 -2.73 -9.88
CA GLY A 99 -11.47 -2.39 -8.89
C GLY A 99 -11.90 -3.56 -8.01
N ALA A 100 -11.58 -4.78 -8.45
CA ALA A 100 -11.89 -6.02 -7.75
C ALA A 100 -10.80 -7.08 -8.04
N CYS A 101 -11.07 -8.28 -7.57
CA CYS A 101 -10.20 -9.45 -7.68
C CYS A 101 -11.04 -10.72 -7.60
N SER A 102 -10.56 -11.81 -8.20
CA SER A 102 -11.24 -13.10 -8.13
C SER A 102 -10.78 -13.93 -6.93
N LEU A 103 -11.75 -14.60 -6.30
CA LEU A 103 -11.57 -15.56 -5.22
C LEU A 103 -12.02 -16.95 -5.70
N LEU A 104 -11.42 -17.39 -6.80
CA LEU A 104 -11.55 -18.74 -7.36
C LEU A 104 -10.62 -19.70 -6.62
N GLY A 105 -10.80 -21.01 -6.80
CA GLY A 105 -9.88 -22.00 -6.23
C GLY A 105 -8.44 -21.76 -6.72
N GLY A 106 -7.51 -21.69 -5.79
CA GLY A 106 -6.11 -21.37 -6.06
C GLY A 106 -5.82 -19.88 -6.26
N SER A 107 -6.60 -18.96 -5.67
CA SER A 107 -6.37 -17.52 -5.82
C SER A 107 -6.28 -16.76 -4.50
N PHE A 108 -5.62 -15.60 -4.59
CA PHE A 108 -5.49 -14.63 -3.51
C PHE A 108 -5.95 -13.24 -3.94
N CYS A 109 -6.43 -12.46 -2.98
CA CYS A 109 -6.69 -11.05 -3.15
C CYS A 109 -6.37 -10.23 -1.90
N ALA A 110 -5.75 -9.08 -2.08
CA ALA A 110 -5.64 -8.04 -1.07
C ALA A 110 -5.90 -6.66 -1.67
N VAL A 111 -6.73 -5.86 -1.01
CA VAL A 111 -6.96 -4.45 -1.34
C VAL A 111 -6.14 -3.61 -0.37
N VAL A 112 -5.25 -2.78 -0.91
CA VAL A 112 -4.29 -1.98 -0.15
C VAL A 112 -4.53 -0.49 -0.42
N GLY A 113 -4.53 0.30 0.65
CA GLY A 113 -4.69 1.75 0.55
C GLY A 113 -3.53 2.44 -0.17
N LEU A 114 -3.86 3.39 -1.04
CA LEU A 114 -2.92 4.34 -1.65
C LEU A 114 -2.87 5.68 -0.89
N PRO A 115 -1.80 6.48 -1.06
CA PRO A 115 -1.71 7.87 -0.57
C PRO A 115 -2.92 8.75 -0.90
N THR A 116 -3.56 8.51 -2.05
CA THR A 116 -4.72 9.26 -2.55
C THR A 116 -6.07 8.68 -2.10
N SER A 117 -6.06 7.47 -1.52
CA SER A 117 -7.27 6.79 -1.11
C SER A 117 -7.72 7.22 0.29
N ARG A 118 -8.99 7.02 0.63
CA ARG A 118 -9.47 7.18 2.02
C ARG A 118 -8.88 6.13 2.98
N MET A 119 -8.20 5.11 2.47
CA MET A 119 -7.52 4.11 3.27
C MET A 119 -6.15 4.62 3.69
N ARG A 120 -5.68 4.17 4.86
CA ARG A 120 -4.30 4.45 5.28
C ARG A 120 -3.33 3.86 4.25
N PRO A 121 -2.40 4.66 3.70
CA PRO A 121 -1.48 4.19 2.66
C PRO A 121 -0.67 2.99 3.13
N GLY A 122 -0.51 1.99 2.25
CA GLY A 122 0.26 0.78 2.53
C GLY A 122 -0.41 -0.19 3.51
N ARG A 123 -1.63 0.08 3.98
CA ARG A 123 -2.37 -0.85 4.84
C ARG A 123 -3.44 -1.60 4.03
N PRO A 124 -3.45 -2.94 4.04
CA PRO A 124 -4.56 -3.71 3.51
C PRO A 124 -5.85 -3.46 4.30
N SER A 125 -6.96 -3.32 3.57
CA SER A 125 -8.32 -3.20 4.13
C SER A 125 -9.14 -4.48 3.97
N PHE A 126 -8.78 -5.32 3.00
CA PHE A 126 -9.38 -6.62 2.75
C PHE A 126 -8.29 -7.58 2.29
N VAL A 127 -8.32 -8.81 2.81
CA VAL A 127 -7.47 -9.92 2.36
C VAL A 127 -8.31 -11.18 2.28
N GLY A 128 -8.29 -11.86 1.14
CA GLY A 128 -9.07 -13.03 0.82
C GLY A 128 -8.26 -14.14 0.14
N GLN A 129 -8.66 -15.40 0.36
CA GLN A 129 -8.10 -16.57 -0.31
C GLN A 129 -9.23 -17.47 -0.82
N GLY A 130 -9.18 -17.84 -2.09
CA GLY A 130 -9.95 -18.95 -2.63
C GLY A 130 -9.08 -20.21 -2.63
N ALA A 131 -9.15 -21.01 -1.57
CA ALA A 131 -8.27 -22.18 -1.45
C ALA A 131 -8.84 -23.43 -2.14
N GLY A 132 -10.15 -23.48 -2.40
CA GLY A 132 -10.83 -24.62 -3.02
C GLY A 132 -11.89 -24.20 -4.05
N PRO A 133 -12.48 -25.17 -4.78
CA PRO A 133 -13.50 -24.88 -5.78
C PRO A 133 -14.72 -24.22 -5.11
N PHE A 134 -15.13 -23.05 -5.62
CA PHE A 134 -16.38 -22.38 -5.26
C PHE A 134 -16.51 -21.89 -3.80
N GLY A 135 -15.41 -21.47 -3.17
CA GLY A 135 -15.48 -20.84 -1.87
C GLY A 135 -14.35 -19.85 -1.59
N GLY A 136 -14.65 -18.85 -0.77
CA GLY A 136 -13.74 -17.78 -0.41
C GLY A 136 -13.62 -17.64 1.10
N TRP A 137 -12.41 -17.34 1.55
CA TRP A 137 -12.13 -16.95 2.92
C TRP A 137 -11.76 -15.48 2.98
N SER A 138 -12.14 -14.80 4.05
CA SER A 138 -11.66 -13.45 4.37
C SER A 138 -10.90 -13.47 5.68
N ALA A 139 -9.82 -12.70 5.78
CA ALA A 139 -9.04 -12.60 7.00
C ALA A 139 -9.80 -11.78 8.05
N ARG A 140 -9.98 -12.32 9.26
CA ARG A 140 -10.58 -11.57 10.37
C ARG A 140 -9.56 -10.72 11.11
N ARG A 141 -8.28 -11.07 11.00
CA ARG A 141 -7.16 -10.30 11.56
C ARG A 141 -6.18 -9.97 10.46
N ILE A 142 -5.93 -8.67 10.28
CA ILE A 142 -4.90 -8.16 9.39
C ILE A 142 -3.98 -7.28 10.24
N SER A 143 -2.71 -7.69 10.31
CA SER A 143 -1.66 -6.97 11.03
C SER A 143 -0.66 -6.42 10.03
N THR A 144 -0.28 -5.17 10.21
CA THR A 144 0.82 -4.54 9.48
C THR A 144 1.91 -4.27 10.50
N PRO A 145 3.19 -4.59 10.25
CA PRO A 145 4.27 -4.20 11.14
C PRO A 145 4.14 -2.72 11.47
N ASN A 146 4.01 -2.39 12.76
CA ASN A 146 4.05 -1.01 13.19
C ASN A 146 5.48 -0.54 12.91
N GLY A 147 5.64 0.54 12.13
CA GLY A 147 6.94 1.08 11.78
C GLY A 147 7.82 1.18 13.02
N VAL A 148 8.98 0.52 12.97
CA VAL A 148 10.01 0.71 13.99
C VAL A 148 10.28 2.21 14.06
N PRO A 149 10.32 2.84 15.25
CA PRO A 149 10.61 4.27 15.34
C PRO A 149 11.87 4.56 14.54
N GLU A 150 11.78 5.55 13.64
CA GLU A 150 12.87 5.83 12.71
C GLU A 150 14.18 6.05 13.49
N PRO A 151 15.36 5.72 12.92
CA PRO A 151 16.64 5.87 13.61
C PRO A 151 16.86 7.25 14.24
N ALA A 152 16.27 8.31 13.66
CA ALA A 152 16.27 9.66 14.20
C ALA A 152 15.50 9.79 15.52
N SER A 153 14.38 9.08 15.70
CA SER A 153 13.63 9.08 16.97
C SER A 153 14.45 8.46 18.10
N TRP A 154 15.18 7.37 17.83
CA TRP A 154 16.11 6.78 18.78
C TRP A 154 17.26 7.73 19.11
N ALA A 155 17.82 8.38 18.09
CA ALA A 155 18.89 9.36 18.28
C ALA A 155 18.43 10.54 19.14
N MET A 156 17.21 11.05 18.95
CA MET A 156 16.65 12.15 19.74
C MET A 156 16.40 11.74 21.20
N LEU A 157 15.94 10.50 21.46
CA LEU A 157 15.82 9.99 22.82
C LEU A 157 17.18 9.88 23.51
N ILE A 158 18.18 9.31 22.83
CA ILE A 158 19.54 9.19 23.35
C ILE A 158 20.15 10.58 23.60
N ALA A 159 20.00 11.50 22.65
CA ALA A 159 20.47 12.87 22.81
C ALA A 159 19.79 13.58 23.98
N GLY A 160 18.46 13.45 24.12
CA GLY A 160 17.70 13.99 25.24
C GLY A 160 18.20 13.47 26.59
N PHE A 161 18.33 12.14 26.74
CA PHE A 161 18.85 11.53 27.95
C PHE A 161 20.29 11.94 28.25
N GLY A 162 21.15 11.98 27.22
CA GLY A 162 22.53 12.43 27.32
C GLY A 162 22.64 13.87 27.82
N LEU A 163 21.80 14.76 27.30
CA LEU A 163 21.78 16.18 27.66
C LEU A 163 21.25 16.39 29.09
N THR A 164 20.18 15.70 29.49
CA THR A 164 19.72 15.71 30.89
C THR A 164 20.79 15.19 31.85
N GLY A 165 21.48 14.11 31.50
CA GLY A 165 22.59 13.57 32.28
C GLY A 165 23.76 14.55 32.39
N ALA A 166 24.12 15.22 31.29
CA ALA A 166 25.17 16.24 31.27
C ALA A 166 24.82 17.43 32.18
N VAL A 167 23.59 17.93 32.12
CA VAL A 167 23.10 19.01 32.99
C VAL A 167 23.12 18.58 34.46
N ALA A 168 22.69 17.35 34.76
CA ALA A 168 22.73 16.83 36.12
C ALA A 168 24.16 16.75 36.67
N ARG A 169 25.14 16.33 35.87
CA ARG A 169 26.57 16.31 36.25
C ARG A 169 27.11 17.72 36.47
N ARG A 170 26.79 18.68 35.58
CA ARG A 170 27.23 20.08 35.72
C ARG A 170 26.71 20.70 37.03
N ARG A 171 25.46 20.44 37.41
CA ARG A 171 24.89 20.97 38.67
C ARG A 171 25.55 20.40 39.92
N ARG A 172 26.02 19.15 39.90
CA ARG A 172 26.76 18.56 41.02
C ARG A 172 28.15 19.19 41.17
N ALA A 173 28.85 19.41 40.06
CA ALA A 173 30.17 20.04 40.07
C ALA A 173 30.16 21.47 40.63
N LEU A 174 29.06 22.20 40.46
CA LEU A 174 28.89 23.56 41.00
C LEU A 174 28.44 23.60 42.47
N ARG A 175 28.10 22.46 43.07
CA ARG A 175 27.69 22.34 44.48
C ARG A 175 28.81 21.80 45.39
N ALA A 176 29.92 21.35 44.82
CA ALA A 176 31.13 20.97 45.53
C ALA A 176 32.08 22.18 45.58
#